data_AF-W1YFA2-F1
#
_entry.id   AF-W1YFA2-F1
#
_cell.length_a   1.000
_cell.length_b   1.000
_cell.length_c   1.000
_cell.angle_alpha   90.00
_cell.angle_beta   90.00
_cell.angle_gamma   90.00
#
_symmetry.space_group_name_H-M   'P 1'
#
loop_
_entity.id
_entity.type
_entity.pdbx_description
1 polymer ?
#
loop_
_entity_poly.entity_id
_entity_poly.type
_entity_poly.pdbx_seq_one_letter_code
_entity_poly.pdbx_strand_id
1 'polypeptide(L)'
;KEGATTLLWFEHPADRFLIVTDEATANMLTDKLRGEAELNNSQQWLALNIEAGFPVIDAANSGQFIPQATNLQALGGISFKKGCYTGQEMVARAKFRGANKRALWLLAGSASRLPEA
;
A
#
# COMPACT_ATOMS: atom_id res chain seq x y z
N LYS A 1 -30.49 6.98 2.33
CA LYS A 1 -29.52 6.02 1.74
C LYS A 1 -28.93 5.26 2.91
N GLU A 2 -29.19 3.95 2.99
CA GLU A 2 -28.61 3.05 3.98
C GLU A 2 -27.07 3.10 3.92
N GLY A 3 -26.42 2.89 5.08
CA GLY A 3 -25.13 3.48 5.50
C GLY A 3 -23.95 3.34 4.54
N ALA A 4 -23.12 4.40 4.50
CA ALA A 4 -22.00 4.64 3.59
C ALA A 4 -20.73 3.81 3.88
N THR A 5 -20.88 2.52 4.20
CA THR A 5 -19.73 1.64 4.48
C THR A 5 -19.25 0.96 3.21
N THR A 6 -17.94 1.02 2.95
CA THR A 6 -17.27 0.29 1.87
C THR A 6 -16.22 -0.65 2.47
N LEU A 7 -16.25 -1.91 2.04
CA LEU A 7 -15.23 -2.91 2.36
C LEU A 7 -14.34 -3.12 1.15
N LEU A 8 -13.02 -2.94 1.33
CA LEU A 8 -12.01 -3.27 0.34
C LEU A 8 -11.28 -4.53 0.79
N TRP A 9 -11.30 -5.56 -0.05
CA TRP A 9 -10.59 -6.81 0.19
C TRP A 9 -9.17 -6.76 -0.36
N PHE A 10 -8.23 -7.35 0.38
CA PHE A 10 -6.83 -7.52 0.02
C PHE A 10 -6.43 -8.97 0.25
N GLU A 11 -5.89 -9.62 -0.78
CA GLU A 11 -5.43 -11.01 -0.72
C GLU A 11 -4.11 -11.19 0.05
N HIS A 12 -3.24 -10.17 0.02
CA HIS A 12 -1.86 -10.27 0.51
C HIS A 12 -1.59 -9.42 1.75
N PRO A 13 -0.71 -9.87 2.66
CA PRO A 13 0.01 -11.15 2.64
C PRO A 13 -0.86 -12.35 3.07
N ALA A 14 -2.02 -12.05 3.64
CA ALA A 14 -3.17 -12.93 3.84
C ALA A 14 -4.44 -12.08 3.71
N ASP A 15 -5.60 -12.73 3.63
CA ASP A 15 -6.90 -12.07 3.52
C ASP A 15 -7.10 -11.01 4.61
N ARG A 16 -7.34 -9.77 4.19
CA ARG A 16 -7.66 -8.65 5.08
C ARG A 16 -8.60 -7.66 4.43
N PHE A 17 -9.26 -6.87 5.28
CA PHE A 17 -10.27 -5.90 4.86
C PHE A 17 -9.90 -4.49 5.34
N LEU A 18 -9.97 -3.53 4.43
CA LEU A 18 -9.98 -2.11 4.79
C LEU A 18 -11.43 -1.64 4.81
N ILE A 19 -11.85 -1.12 5.96
CA ILE A 19 -13.21 -0.64 6.19
C ILE A 19 -13.20 0.88 6.09
N VAL A 20 -13.91 1.44 5.11
CA VAL A 20 -14.20 2.88 5.02
C VAL A 20 -15.62 3.07 5.48
N THR A 21 -15.81 3.75 6.61
CA THR A 21 -17.12 3.86 7.27
C THR A 21 -17.24 5.15 8.08
N ASP A 22 -18.42 5.42 8.64
CA ASP A 22 -18.66 6.53 9.56
C ASP A 22 -18.27 6.19 11.00
N GLU A 23 -18.15 7.22 11.84
CA GLU A 23 -17.74 7.07 13.24
C GLU A 23 -18.70 6.20 14.05
N ALA A 24 -20.01 6.31 13.79
CA ALA A 24 -21.02 5.50 14.48
C ALA A 24 -20.83 4.00 14.23
N THR A 25 -20.59 3.62 12.97
CA THR A 25 -20.34 2.24 12.57
C THR A 25 -18.97 1.76 13.04
N ALA A 26 -17.94 2.60 13.01
CA ALA A 26 -16.62 2.27 13.55
C ALA A 26 -16.67 1.96 15.05
N ASN A 27 -17.41 2.77 15.84
CA ASN A 27 -17.64 2.52 17.26
C ASN A 27 -18.42 1.21 17.48
N MET A 28 -19.48 0.99 16.70
CA MET A 28 -20.26 -0.25 16.77
C MET A 28 -19.41 -1.50 16.47
N LEU A 29 -18.55 -1.46 15.45
CA LEU A 29 -17.62 -2.56 15.12
C LEU A 29 -16.60 -2.78 16.23
N THR A 30 -16.03 -1.69 16.76
CA THR A 30 -15.05 -1.76 17.86
C THR A 30 -15.66 -2.42 19.09
N ASP A 31 -16.89 -2.06 19.45
CA ASP A 31 -17.57 -2.64 20.60
C ASP A 31 -17.99 -4.09 20.37
N LYS A 32 -18.44 -4.45 19.16
CA LYS A 32 -18.79 -5.84 18.82
C LYS A 32 -17.60 -6.78 18.79
N LEU A 33 -16.43 -6.31 18.35
CA LEU A 33 -15.21 -7.12 18.24
C LEU A 33 -14.38 -7.10 19.53
N ARG A 34 -14.76 -6.28 20.52
CA ARG A 34 -14.02 -6.15 21.77
C ARG A 34 -14.00 -7.48 22.52
N GLY A 35 -12.80 -7.96 22.82
CA GLY A 35 -12.60 -9.22 23.52
C GLY A 35 -12.51 -10.45 22.60
N GLU A 36 -12.84 -10.31 21.32
CA GLU A 36 -12.66 -11.34 20.28
C GLU A 36 -11.50 -11.00 19.34
N ALA A 37 -11.29 -9.71 19.05
CA ALA A 37 -10.18 -9.20 18.25
C ALA A 37 -9.22 -8.37 19.10
N GLU A 38 -7.92 -8.53 18.84
CA GLU A 38 -6.90 -7.62 19.37
C GLU A 38 -6.95 -6.28 18.64
N LEU A 39 -6.88 -5.19 19.41
CA LEU A 39 -6.85 -3.84 18.86
C LEU A 39 -5.39 -3.40 18.67
N ASN A 40 -5.07 -2.94 17.47
CA ASN A 40 -3.78 -2.37 17.13
C ASN A 40 -3.99 -1.12 16.26
N ASN A 41 -2.90 -0.47 15.84
CA ASN A 41 -2.92 0.74 15.04
C ASN A 41 -2.28 0.50 13.66
N SER A 42 -2.01 1.58 12.95
CA SER A 42 -1.43 1.57 11.59
C SER A 42 -0.12 0.78 11.46
N GLN A 43 0.66 0.58 12.54
CA GLN A 43 1.91 -0.18 12.47
C GLN A 43 1.69 -1.64 12.08
N GLN A 44 0.60 -2.26 12.54
CA GLN A 44 0.25 -3.62 12.13
C GLN A 44 -0.08 -3.68 10.63
N TRP A 45 -0.83 -2.70 10.12
CA TRP A 45 -1.17 -2.63 8.70
C TRP A 45 0.04 -2.32 7.82
N LEU A 46 0.95 -1.46 8.31
CA LEU A 46 2.23 -1.14 7.69
C LEU A 46 3.11 -2.38 7.59
N ALA A 47 3.22 -3.18 8.65
CA ALA A 47 3.97 -4.44 8.63
C ALA A 47 3.43 -5.40 7.56
N LEU A 48 2.11 -5.55 7.47
CA LEU A 48 1.46 -6.37 6.44
C LEU A 48 1.70 -5.82 5.02
N ASN A 49 1.75 -4.50 4.84
CA ASN A 49 2.12 -3.91 3.53
C ASN A 49 3.58 -4.20 3.16
N ILE A 50 4.49 -4.10 4.13
CA ILE A 50 5.90 -4.44 3.95
C ILE A 50 6.04 -5.90 3.55
N GLU A 51 5.37 -6.80 4.27
CA GLU A 51 5.37 -8.24 3.99
C GLU A 51 4.79 -8.58 2.61
N ALA A 52 3.70 -7.91 2.20
CA ALA A 52 3.09 -8.07 0.88
C ALA A 52 3.89 -7.43 -0.27
N GLY A 53 4.97 -6.71 0.02
CA GLY A 53 5.71 -5.96 -0.99
C GLY A 53 4.93 -4.79 -1.59
N PHE A 54 3.95 -4.25 -0.86
CA PHE A 54 3.19 -3.07 -1.27
C PHE A 54 3.96 -1.80 -0.90
N PRO A 55 4.23 -0.89 -1.86
CA PRO A 55 5.03 0.30 -1.59
C PRO A 55 4.30 1.29 -0.68
N VAL A 56 4.99 1.74 0.37
CA VAL A 56 4.53 2.82 1.24
C VAL A 56 5.41 4.04 0.99
N ILE A 57 4.79 5.19 0.71
CA ILE A 57 5.49 6.43 0.32
C ILE A 57 5.13 7.52 1.33
N ASP A 58 6.06 7.79 2.24
CA ASP A 58 5.96 8.90 3.18
C ASP A 58 6.52 10.20 2.59
N ALA A 59 6.35 11.31 3.33
CA ALA A 59 6.74 12.65 2.88
C ALA A 59 8.20 12.74 2.40
N ALA A 60 9.14 12.13 3.12
CA ALA A 60 10.57 12.12 2.78
C ALA A 60 10.86 11.47 1.40
N ASN A 61 10.04 10.51 0.99
CA ASN A 61 10.21 9.73 -0.22
C ASN A 61 9.31 10.19 -1.38
N SER A 62 8.50 11.23 -1.16
CA SER A 62 7.64 11.79 -2.19
C SER A 62 8.46 12.40 -3.34
N GLY A 63 8.07 12.07 -4.57
CA GLY A 63 8.76 12.54 -5.79
C GLY A 63 10.13 11.90 -6.07
N GLN A 64 10.60 10.95 -5.24
CA GLN A 64 11.94 10.36 -5.37
C GLN A 64 12.00 9.15 -6.32
N PHE A 65 10.85 8.57 -6.68
CA PHE A 65 10.77 7.31 -7.41
C PHE A 65 9.86 7.38 -8.63
N ILE A 66 10.29 6.75 -9.72
CA ILE A 66 9.35 6.33 -10.77
C ILE A 66 8.52 5.13 -10.26
N PRO A 67 7.28 4.94 -10.72
CA PRO A 67 6.42 3.84 -10.28
C PRO A 67 7.07 2.45 -10.40
N GLN A 68 7.96 2.25 -11.37
CA GLN A 68 8.62 0.97 -11.53
C GLN A 68 9.71 0.67 -10.50
N ALA A 69 10.31 1.71 -9.92
CA ALA A 69 11.27 1.56 -8.84
C ALA A 69 10.61 1.04 -7.55
N THR A 70 9.28 1.17 -7.45
CA THR A 70 8.46 0.68 -6.34
C THR A 70 7.61 -0.54 -6.71
N ASN A 71 7.95 -1.22 -7.81
CA ASN A 71 7.29 -2.43 -8.33
C ASN A 71 5.81 -2.26 -8.73
N LEU A 72 5.32 -1.03 -8.92
CA LEU A 72 3.89 -0.78 -9.16
C LEU A 72 3.36 -1.41 -10.47
N GLN A 73 4.24 -1.70 -11.44
CA GLN A 73 3.92 -2.47 -12.65
C GLN A 73 3.53 -3.91 -12.35
N ALA A 74 4.12 -4.53 -11.33
CA ALA A 74 3.83 -5.91 -10.94
C ALA A 74 2.53 -6.00 -10.14
N LEU A 75 2.15 -4.90 -9.47
CA LEU A 75 0.91 -4.77 -8.70
C LEU A 75 -0.30 -4.30 -9.53
N GLY A 76 -0.17 -4.23 -10.86
CA GLY A 76 -1.25 -3.78 -11.75
C GLY A 76 -1.57 -2.28 -11.69
N GLY A 77 -0.78 -1.46 -10.98
CA GLY A 77 -1.02 -0.02 -10.82
C GLY A 77 -0.61 0.83 -12.03
N ILE A 78 -0.12 0.23 -13.11
CA ILE A 78 0.26 0.95 -14.34
C ILE A 78 -0.46 0.34 -15.54
N SER A 79 -1.37 1.12 -16.14
CA SER A 79 -1.91 0.80 -17.46
C SER A 79 -1.07 1.46 -18.55
N PHE A 80 -0.51 0.63 -19.44
CA PHE A 80 0.22 1.10 -20.64
C PHE A 80 -0.69 1.31 -21.85
N LYS A 81 -2.00 1.06 -21.70
CA LYS A 81 -3.00 1.15 -22.77
C LYS A 81 -4.07 2.22 -22.52
N LYS A 82 -4.02 2.93 -21.38
CA LYS A 82 -4.97 4.01 -21.06
C LYS A 82 -4.60 5.31 -21.79
N GLY A 83 -5.53 6.27 -21.78
CA GLY A 83 -5.28 7.64 -22.26
C GLY A 83 -4.20 8.39 -21.48
N CYS A 84 -3.89 9.60 -21.95
CA CYS A 84 -2.76 10.39 -21.45
C CYS A 84 -2.86 10.73 -19.95
N TYR A 85 -1.75 10.59 -19.22
CA TYR A 85 -1.62 11.08 -17.84
C TYR A 85 -0.24 11.69 -17.60
N THR A 86 -0.14 12.58 -16.60
CA THR A 86 1.11 13.28 -16.25
C THR A 86 2.24 12.30 -15.95
N GLY A 87 3.40 12.49 -16.58
CA GLY A 87 4.58 11.64 -16.39
C GLY A 87 4.57 10.33 -17.18
N GLN A 88 3.54 10.07 -18.01
CA GLN A 88 3.42 8.89 -18.86
C GLN A 88 4.68 8.58 -19.67
N GLU A 89 5.30 9.59 -20.29
CA GLU A 89 6.46 9.38 -21.15
C GLU A 89 7.63 8.75 -20.38
N MET A 90 7.84 9.21 -19.14
CA MET A 90 8.87 8.67 -18.25
C MET A 90 8.53 7.24 -17.81
N VAL A 91 7.27 6.98 -17.48
CA VAL A 91 6.79 5.63 -17.14
C VAL A 91 6.92 4.68 -18.33
N ALA A 92 6.55 5.09 -19.54
CA ALA A 92 6.68 4.27 -20.74
C ALA A 92 8.16 4.00 -21.07
N ARG A 93 9.02 5.03 -20.99
CA ARG A 93 10.46 4.91 -21.24
C ARG A 93 11.11 3.90 -20.29
N ALA A 94 10.74 3.92 -19.02
CA ALA A 94 11.23 2.95 -18.03
C ALA A 94 10.89 1.49 -18.40
N LYS A 95 9.72 1.23 -18.99
CA LYS A 95 9.34 -0.10 -19.48
C LYS A 95 10.10 -0.51 -20.74
N PHE A 96 10.11 0.34 -21.77
CA PHE A 96 10.55 -0.06 -23.11
C PHE A 96 12.05 0.11 -23.36
N ARG A 97 12.73 0.99 -22.64
CA ARG A 97 14.17 1.26 -22.84
C ARG A 97 15.05 0.78 -21.69
N GLY A 98 14.52 -0.04 -20.78
CA GLY A 98 15.29 -0.58 -19.65
C GLY A 98 15.87 0.50 -18.74
N ALA A 99 15.21 1.67 -18.64
CA ALA A 99 15.76 2.80 -17.89
C ALA A 99 15.65 2.63 -16.36
N ASN A 100 14.82 1.70 -15.87
CA ASN A 100 14.71 1.42 -14.45
C ASN A 100 15.77 0.40 -14.00
N LYS A 101 16.63 0.82 -13.06
CA LYS A 101 17.64 -0.04 -12.41
C LYS A 101 17.36 -0.29 -10.92
N ARG A 102 16.19 0.11 -10.44
CA ARG A 102 15.77 -0.01 -9.04
C ARG A 102 14.53 -0.89 -8.93
N ALA A 103 14.37 -1.52 -7.78
CA ALA A 103 13.18 -2.29 -7.41
C ALA A 103 12.95 -2.14 -5.91
N LEU A 104 11.72 -2.38 -5.47
CA LEU A 104 11.39 -2.49 -4.05
C LEU A 104 11.74 -3.89 -3.55
N TRP A 105 12.29 -3.95 -2.33
CA TRP A 105 12.79 -5.18 -1.69
C TRP A 105 12.26 -5.30 -0.27
N LEU A 106 12.11 -6.54 0.18
CA LEU A 106 11.84 -6.90 1.57
C LEU A 106 13.14 -7.38 2.21
N LEU A 107 13.50 -6.80 3.36
CA LEU A 107 14.64 -7.21 4.17
C LEU A 107 14.14 -7.56 5.58
N ALA A 108 14.70 -8.61 6.18
CA ALA A 108 14.37 -9.05 7.53
C ALA A 108 15.64 -9.33 8.33
N GLY A 109 15.61 -9.05 9.63
CA GLY A 109 16.76 -9.23 10.52
C GLY A 109 16.55 -8.54 11.86
N SER A 110 17.63 -8.36 12.62
CA SER A 110 17.64 -7.65 13.89
C SER A 110 18.45 -6.36 13.77
N ALA A 111 17.96 -5.28 14.37
CA ALA A 111 18.64 -4.00 14.40
C ALA A 111 18.47 -3.35 15.78
N SER A 112 19.43 -2.53 16.20
CA SER A 112 19.34 -1.76 17.44
C SER A 112 18.32 -0.62 17.37
N ARG A 113 17.92 -0.24 16.16
CA ARG A 113 16.88 0.77 15.87
C ARG A 113 16.28 0.52 14.49
N LEU A 114 15.09 1.05 14.25
CA LEU A 114 14.49 1.10 12.91
C LEU A 114 15.29 2.08 12.01
N PRO A 115 15.38 1.82 10.70
CA PRO A 115 15.98 2.77 9.77
C PRO A 115 15.15 4.06 9.68
N GLU A 116 15.82 5.19 9.48
CA GLU A 116 15.22 6.49 9.21
C GLU A 116 15.29 6.77 7.70
N ALA A 117 14.32 7.54 7.18
CA ALA A 117 14.29 7.98 5.78
C ALA A 117 15.15 9.23 5.57
#